data_AF-A0A9P5ZZ61-F1
#
_entry.id   AF-A0A9P5ZZ61-F1
#
_cell.length_a   1.000
_cell.length_b   1.000
_cell.length_c   1.000
_cell.angle_alpha   90.00
_cell.angle_beta   90.00
_cell.angle_gamma   90.00
#
_symmetry.space_group_name_H-M   'P 1'
#
loop_
_entity.id
_entity.type
_entity.pdbx_description
1 polymer ?
#
loop_
_entity_poly.entity_id
_entity_poly.type
_entity_poly.pdbx_seq_one_letter_code
_entity_poly.pdbx_strand_id
1 'polypeptide(L)'
;MNTPETVREFLSSLGVSITTTSINSAVQSLSTGARKRMEELGGSFRVLFAYNNLDMEMKQSVPTVETEQDNLVHLMTGTMLPLHLDVTQEDLDCSEELWQQCPPGKPLGIPWMNLTKIHAKPADDEGLLQRDRFNRWKFLYDLVHHGPEYFRQFKSDLGSAEVTHWRMDLKLASFTIRRMNTMAVYAVCCIHDGVVLP
;
A
#
# COMPACT_ATOMS: atom_id res chain seq x y z
N MET A 1 12.25 -17.05 -25.33
CA MET A 1 12.04 -16.68 -23.91
C MET A 1 12.59 -17.85 -23.10
N ASN A 2 13.85 -17.73 -22.66
CA ASN A 2 14.62 -18.86 -22.13
C ASN A 2 14.44 -18.90 -20.62
N THR A 3 13.81 -19.97 -20.13
CA THR A 3 13.95 -20.35 -18.72
C THR A 3 15.44 -20.61 -18.47
N PRO A 4 16.05 -20.10 -17.39
CA PRO A 4 17.48 -20.29 -17.13
C PRO A 4 17.80 -21.80 -17.12
N GLU A 5 18.70 -22.25 -18.01
CA GLU A 5 19.04 -23.68 -18.14
C GLU A 5 19.46 -24.29 -16.81
N THR A 6 20.03 -23.48 -15.92
CA THR A 6 20.39 -23.80 -14.54
C THR A 6 19.24 -24.39 -13.72
N VAL A 7 18.02 -23.88 -13.87
CA VAL A 7 16.84 -24.41 -13.14
C VAL A 7 16.45 -25.78 -13.68
N ARG A 8 16.55 -25.98 -15.00
CA ARG A 8 16.25 -27.24 -15.65
C ARG A 8 17.27 -28.32 -15.30
N GLU A 9 18.55 -27.97 -15.30
CA GLU A 9 19.65 -28.86 -14.92
C GLU A 9 19.58 -29.26 -13.44
N PHE A 10 19.27 -28.31 -12.55
CA PHE A 10 19.07 -28.61 -11.13
C PHE A 10 17.93 -29.62 -10.91
N LEU A 11 16.76 -29.37 -11.49
CA LEU A 11 15.62 -30.29 -11.36
C LEU A 11 15.93 -31.66 -11.98
N SER A 12 16.62 -31.68 -13.12
CA SER A 12 17.09 -32.94 -13.75
C SER A 12 18.09 -33.68 -12.87
N SER A 13 18.96 -32.99 -12.13
CA SER A 13 19.91 -33.61 -11.18
C SER A 13 19.20 -34.23 -9.96
N LEU A 14 18.00 -33.75 -9.64
CA LEU A 14 17.10 -34.34 -8.64
C LEU A 14 16.21 -35.45 -9.19
N GLY A 15 16.40 -35.87 -10.45
CA GLY A 15 15.56 -36.86 -11.13
C GLY A 15 14.19 -36.34 -11.56
N VAL A 16 13.97 -35.02 -11.50
CA VAL A 16 12.70 -34.37 -11.86
C VAL A 16 12.89 -33.65 -13.20
N SER A 17 12.49 -34.29 -14.29
CA SER A 17 12.49 -33.63 -15.61
C SER A 17 11.23 -32.76 -15.76
N ILE A 18 11.41 -31.44 -15.82
CA ILE A 18 10.33 -30.49 -16.13
C ILE A 18 10.51 -29.98 -17.56
N THR A 19 9.47 -30.15 -18.38
CA THR A 19 9.47 -29.61 -19.74
C THR A 19 9.24 -28.10 -19.72
N THR A 20 9.80 -27.38 -20.70
CA THR A 20 9.51 -25.95 -20.90
C THR A 20 8.01 -25.70 -21.07
N THR A 21 7.30 -26.64 -21.72
CA THR A 21 5.84 -26.61 -21.85
C THR A 21 5.16 -26.63 -20.48
N SER A 22 5.59 -27.49 -19.55
CA SER A 22 5.04 -27.53 -18.18
C SER A 22 5.27 -26.22 -17.43
N ILE A 23 6.43 -25.58 -17.58
CA ILE A 23 6.72 -24.27 -16.98
C ILE A 23 5.82 -23.20 -17.58
N ASN A 24 5.74 -23.13 -18.91
CA ASN A 24 4.89 -22.15 -19.59
C ASN A 24 3.42 -22.33 -19.22
N SER A 25 2.93 -23.56 -19.14
CA SER A 25 1.57 -23.86 -18.67
C SER A 25 1.36 -23.43 -17.22
N ALA A 26 2.33 -23.64 -16.33
CA ALA A 26 2.26 -23.19 -14.94
C ALA A 26 2.20 -21.66 -14.85
N VAL A 27 3.07 -20.95 -15.59
CA VAL A 27 3.07 -19.48 -15.65
C VAL A 27 1.74 -18.97 -16.20
N GLN A 28 1.22 -19.53 -17.29
CA GLN A 28 -0.06 -19.14 -17.86
C GLN A 28 -1.22 -19.36 -16.89
N SER A 29 -1.25 -20.50 -16.19
CA SER A 29 -2.26 -20.82 -15.19
C SER A 29 -2.20 -19.83 -14.03
N LEU A 30 -1.01 -19.54 -13.51
CA LEU A 30 -0.80 -18.59 -12.41
C LEU A 30 -1.21 -17.17 -12.81
N SER A 31 -0.82 -16.72 -14.00
CA SER A 31 -1.21 -15.43 -14.56
C SER A 31 -2.72 -15.31 -14.76
N THR A 32 -3.37 -16.38 -15.22
CA THR A 32 -4.83 -16.41 -15.39
C THR A 32 -5.53 -16.33 -14.04
N GLY A 33 -5.07 -17.08 -13.04
CA GLY A 33 -5.59 -17.04 -11.69
C GLY A 33 -5.38 -15.68 -11.01
N ALA A 34 -4.19 -15.08 -11.17
CA ALA A 34 -3.89 -13.75 -10.67
C ALA A 34 -4.79 -12.68 -11.31
N ARG A 35 -4.96 -12.70 -12.63
CA ARG A 35 -5.86 -11.79 -13.34
C ARG A 35 -7.29 -11.89 -12.83
N LYS A 36 -7.82 -13.11 -12.69
CA LYS A 36 -9.18 -13.32 -12.17
C LYS A 36 -9.35 -12.74 -10.76
N ARG A 37 -8.38 -12.96 -9.87
CA ARG A 37 -8.41 -12.37 -8.52
C ARG A 37 -8.30 -10.86 -8.53
N MET A 38 -7.48 -10.29 -9.41
CA MET A 38 -7.38 -8.83 -9.57
C MET A 38 -8.70 -8.24 -10.08
N GLU A 39 -9.39 -8.91 -11.01
CA GLU A 39 -10.71 -8.50 -11.51
C GLU A 39 -11.77 -8.57 -10.39
N GLU A 40 -11.82 -9.67 -9.63
CA GLU A 40 -12.73 -9.84 -8.48
C GLU A 40 -12.47 -8.78 -7.41
N LEU A 41 -11.19 -8.58 -7.06
CA LEU A 41 -10.77 -7.64 -6.04
C LEU A 41 -11.02 -6.19 -6.49
N GLY A 42 -10.70 -5.85 -7.74
CA GLY A 42 -10.98 -4.54 -8.33
C GLY A 42 -12.48 -4.25 -8.41
N GLY A 43 -13.28 -5.25 -8.79
CA GLY A 43 -14.74 -5.14 -8.86
C GLY A 43 -15.42 -4.97 -7.50
N SER A 44 -14.77 -5.35 -6.40
CA SER A 44 -15.27 -5.08 -5.04
C SER A 44 -15.16 -3.61 -4.63
N PHE A 45 -14.40 -2.80 -5.37
CA PHE A 45 -14.04 -1.41 -5.03
C PHE A 45 -13.38 -1.22 -3.66
N ARG A 46 -13.04 -2.30 -2.94
CA ARG A 46 -12.38 -2.30 -1.63
C ARG A 46 -10.87 -2.47 -1.77
N VAL A 47 -10.28 -1.67 -2.66
CA VAL A 47 -8.84 -1.71 -2.96
C VAL A 47 -8.23 -0.32 -2.99
N LEU A 48 -7.01 -0.24 -2.50
CA LEU A 48 -6.12 0.87 -2.73
C LEU A 48 -5.20 0.56 -3.92
N PHE A 49 -5.12 1.50 -4.85
CA PHE A 49 -4.15 1.45 -5.94
C PHE A 49 -2.96 2.36 -5.62
N ALA A 50 -1.77 1.77 -5.56
CA ALA A 50 -0.51 2.51 -5.45
C ALA A 50 0.22 2.44 -6.78
N TYR A 51 0.48 3.60 -7.39
CA TYR A 51 1.29 3.69 -8.61
C TYR A 51 2.69 4.17 -8.27
N ASN A 52 3.70 3.49 -8.82
CA ASN A 52 5.10 3.85 -8.68
C ASN A 52 5.76 3.88 -10.06
N ASN A 53 6.53 4.94 -10.33
CA ASN A 53 7.40 5.00 -11.50
C ASN A 53 8.70 4.29 -11.13
N LEU A 54 8.85 3.07 -11.63
CA LEU A 54 10.02 2.25 -11.43
C LEU A 54 10.97 2.46 -12.60
N ASP A 55 12.11 3.06 -12.31
CA ASP A 55 13.22 3.17 -13.25
C ASP A 55 14.17 2.00 -13.03
N MET A 56 14.28 1.09 -14.01
CA MET A 56 15.18 -0.05 -13.94
C MET A 56 16.27 0.06 -14.99
N GLU A 57 17.52 -0.06 -14.57
CA GLU A 57 18.64 -0.24 -15.50
C GLU A 57 18.73 -1.72 -15.90
N MET A 58 18.36 -2.05 -17.15
CA MET A 58 18.47 -3.40 -17.67
C MET A 58 19.90 -3.67 -18.15
N LYS A 59 20.68 -4.38 -17.32
CA LYS A 59 22.00 -4.86 -17.74
C LYS A 59 21.83 -5.93 -18.83
N GLN A 60 22.24 -5.61 -20.05
CA GLN A 60 22.31 -6.59 -21.14
C GLN A 60 23.31 -7.69 -20.76
N SER A 61 22.93 -8.97 -20.88
CA SER A 61 23.82 -10.08 -20.51
C SER A 61 24.94 -10.31 -21.53
N VAL A 62 24.87 -9.68 -22.71
CA VAL A 62 25.88 -9.75 -23.75
C VAL A 62 26.28 -8.31 -24.10
N PRO A 63 27.51 -7.89 -23.79
CA PRO A 63 27.99 -6.57 -24.19
C PRO A 63 28.15 -6.55 -25.71
N THR A 64 27.23 -5.88 -26.41
CA THR A 64 27.40 -5.57 -27.83
C THR A 64 28.37 -4.41 -28.00
N VAL A 65 29.34 -4.56 -28.91
CA VAL A 65 30.45 -3.62 -29.16
C VAL A 65 29.97 -2.26 -29.68
N GLU A 66 28.73 -2.16 -30.14
CA GLU A 66 28.18 -0.95 -30.71
C GLU A 66 27.00 -0.45 -29.87
N THR A 67 27.09 0.84 -29.53
CA THR A 67 26.09 1.73 -28.91
C THR A 67 26.10 1.81 -27.36
N GLU A 68 26.43 3.01 -26.86
CA GLU A 68 25.98 3.53 -25.56
C GLU A 68 24.44 3.61 -25.59
N GLN A 69 23.77 2.47 -25.46
CA GLN A 69 22.31 2.42 -25.41
C GLN A 69 21.84 2.73 -24.00
N ASP A 70 20.91 3.68 -23.92
CA ASP A 70 20.19 4.05 -22.72
C ASP A 70 19.43 2.82 -22.21
N ASN A 71 20.03 2.11 -21.24
CA ASN A 71 19.49 0.88 -20.66
C ASN A 71 18.45 1.16 -19.57
N LEU A 72 18.07 2.43 -19.40
CA LEU A 72 17.05 2.84 -18.45
C LEU A 72 15.66 2.54 -19.00
N VAL A 73 14.98 1.60 -18.37
CA VAL A 73 13.59 1.28 -18.67
C VAL A 73 12.70 1.98 -17.64
N HIS A 74 11.95 2.96 -18.11
CA HIS A 74 10.92 3.63 -17.33
C HIS A 74 9.63 2.79 -17.33
N LEU A 75 9.25 2.26 -16.17
CA LEU A 75 8.04 1.45 -16.00
C LEU A 75 7.09 2.12 -15.03
N MET A 76 5.82 2.23 -15.40
CA MET A 76 4.77 2.54 -14.44
C MET A 76 4.26 1.23 -13.85
N THR A 77 4.56 1.01 -12.58
CA THR A 77 4.07 -0.15 -11.82
C THR A 77 2.84 0.26 -11.00
N GLY A 78 1.86 -0.63 -10.92
CA GLY A 78 0.69 -0.49 -10.07
C GLY A 78 0.61 -1.64 -9.08
N THR A 79 0.34 -1.35 -7.81
CA THR A 79 0.10 -2.33 -6.75
C THR A 79 -1.33 -2.18 -6.25
N MET A 80 -2.07 -3.29 -6.23
CA MET A 80 -3.39 -3.36 -5.61
C MET A 80 -3.25 -3.88 -4.19
N LEU A 81 -3.66 -3.07 -3.22
CA LEU A 81 -3.68 -3.43 -1.80
C LEU A 81 -5.15 -3.58 -1.38
N PRO A 82 -5.62 -4.79 -1.02
CA PRO A 82 -6.93 -4.95 -0.40
C PRO A 82 -7.06 -4.05 0.83
N LEU A 83 -8.19 -3.37 0.96
CA LEU A 83 -8.54 -2.68 2.20
C LEU A 83 -8.83 -3.72 3.31
N HIS A 84 -8.80 -3.29 4.57
CA HIS A 84 -9.05 -4.19 5.71
C HIS A 84 -10.41 -4.90 5.55
N LEU A 85 -10.52 -6.14 6.06
CA LEU A 85 -11.71 -6.98 5.87
C LEU A 85 -13.03 -6.32 6.31
N ASP A 86 -12.91 -5.39 7.28
CA ASP A 86 -14.05 -4.71 7.89
C ASP A 86 -14.48 -3.43 7.15
N VAL A 87 -13.71 -2.93 6.17
CA VAL A 87 -14.03 -1.67 5.44
C VAL A 87 -15.21 -1.91 4.52
N THR A 88 -16.40 -1.40 4.81
CA THR A 88 -17.59 -1.57 3.97
C THR A 88 -17.62 -0.60 2.79
N GLN A 89 -18.58 -0.76 1.88
CA GLN A 89 -18.71 0.14 0.74
C GLN A 89 -19.16 1.54 1.20
N GLU A 90 -19.98 1.58 2.26
CA GLU A 90 -20.45 2.80 2.91
C GLU A 90 -19.30 3.61 3.51
N ASP A 91 -18.26 2.94 4.02
CA ASP A 91 -17.04 3.61 4.53
C ASP A 91 -16.27 4.35 3.41
N LEU A 92 -16.46 3.94 2.15
CA LEU A 92 -15.82 4.52 0.96
C LEU A 92 -16.71 5.55 0.25
N ASP A 93 -17.96 5.70 0.68
CA ASP A 93 -18.96 6.56 0.05
C ASP A 93 -18.78 8.04 0.40
N CYS A 94 -17.65 8.44 0.97
CA CYS A 94 -17.32 9.86 1.20
C CYS A 94 -16.60 10.51 0.00
N SER A 95 -16.49 9.77 -1.11
CA SER A 95 -15.76 10.23 -2.30
C SER A 95 -16.38 11.49 -2.91
N GLU A 96 -17.71 11.64 -2.87
CA GLU A 96 -18.44 12.80 -3.37
C GLU A 96 -18.19 14.03 -2.48
N GLU A 97 -18.27 13.90 -1.16
CA GLU A 97 -17.95 14.96 -0.19
C GLU A 97 -16.50 15.40 -0.30
N LEU A 98 -15.57 14.46 -0.46
CA LEU A 98 -14.16 14.72 -0.75
C LEU A 98 -14.01 15.49 -2.07
N TRP A 99 -14.72 15.10 -3.12
CA TRP A 99 -14.65 15.74 -4.44
C TRP A 99 -15.19 17.17 -4.42
N GLN A 100 -16.27 17.40 -3.69
CA GLN A 100 -16.85 18.73 -3.52
C GLN A 100 -15.90 19.67 -2.75
N GLN A 101 -15.16 19.13 -1.77
CA GLN A 101 -14.15 19.89 -1.03
C GLN A 101 -12.85 20.08 -1.83
N CYS A 102 -12.51 19.14 -2.72
CA CYS A 102 -11.29 19.15 -3.53
C CYS A 102 -11.56 18.91 -5.02
N PRO A 103 -12.07 19.91 -5.76
CA PRO A 103 -12.32 19.78 -7.18
C PRO A 103 -11.01 19.58 -7.97
N PRO A 104 -11.01 18.71 -8.99
CA PRO A 104 -9.80 18.37 -9.75
C PRO A 104 -9.21 19.60 -10.45
N GLY A 105 -7.88 19.72 -10.40
CA GLY A 105 -7.13 20.80 -11.06
C GLY A 105 -6.82 22.00 -10.17
N LYS A 106 -7.33 22.04 -8.93
CA LYS A 106 -6.76 22.91 -7.89
C LYS A 106 -5.74 22.08 -7.10
N PRO A 107 -4.50 22.58 -6.88
CA PRO A 107 -3.60 21.94 -5.93
C PRO A 107 -4.35 21.84 -4.60
N LEU A 108 -4.21 20.70 -3.91
CA LEU A 108 -4.68 20.49 -2.54
C LEU A 108 -3.98 21.52 -1.64
N GLY A 109 -4.49 22.76 -1.64
CA GLY A 109 -4.16 23.79 -0.66
C GLY A 109 -4.83 23.50 0.68
N ILE A 110 -5.52 22.37 0.80
CA ILE A 110 -6.01 21.82 2.05
C ILE A 110 -4.80 21.15 2.72
N PRO A 111 -4.31 21.69 3.86
CA PRO A 111 -3.33 20.97 4.68
C PRO A 111 -3.86 19.58 4.96
N TRP A 112 -3.03 18.55 4.83
CA TRP A 112 -3.44 17.15 5.10
C TRP A 112 -4.11 16.99 6.48
N MET A 113 -3.77 17.86 7.43
CA MET A 113 -4.39 18.00 8.76
C MET A 113 -5.90 18.32 8.74
N ASN A 114 -6.45 18.81 7.64
CA ASN A 114 -7.88 19.05 7.49
C ASN A 114 -8.61 17.80 6.98
N LEU A 115 -7.91 16.86 6.34
CA LEU A 115 -8.51 15.60 5.90
C LEU A 115 -8.85 14.70 7.08
N THR A 116 -8.10 14.82 8.17
CA THR A 116 -8.43 14.16 9.44
C THR A 116 -9.72 14.69 10.06
N LYS A 117 -10.28 15.80 9.56
CA LYS A 117 -11.54 16.38 10.04
C LYS A 117 -12.77 15.84 9.32
N ILE A 118 -12.61 15.18 8.17
CA ILE A 118 -13.72 14.71 7.31
C ILE A 118 -14.59 13.67 8.02
N HIS A 119 -14.00 12.88 8.93
CA HIS A 119 -14.71 11.94 9.80
C HIS A 119 -14.38 12.16 11.28
N ALA A 120 -14.15 13.41 11.69
CA ALA A 120 -13.90 13.69 13.10
C ALA A 120 -15.15 13.33 13.91
N LYS A 121 -15.08 12.22 14.65
CA LYS A 121 -16.03 11.98 15.74
C LYS A 121 -15.85 13.10 16.76
N PRO A 122 -16.95 13.57 17.39
CA PRO A 122 -16.84 14.55 18.46
C PRO A 122 -15.90 14.03 19.55
N ALA A 123 -15.25 14.97 20.23
CA ALA A 123 -14.46 14.65 21.41
C ALA A 123 -15.34 13.94 22.45
N ASP A 124 -14.73 13.03 23.21
CA ASP A 124 -15.42 12.41 24.34
C ASP A 124 -15.58 13.41 25.51
N ASP A 125 -16.14 12.94 26.62
CA ASP A 125 -16.34 13.75 27.82
C ASP A 125 -15.01 14.28 28.41
N GLU A 126 -13.87 13.66 28.06
CA GLU A 126 -12.52 14.11 28.43
C GLU A 126 -11.93 15.14 27.45
N GLY A 127 -12.63 15.45 26.36
CA GLY A 127 -12.16 16.37 25.32
C GLY A 127 -11.13 15.74 24.37
N LEU A 128 -10.94 14.41 24.41
CA LEU A 128 -9.98 13.70 23.56
C LEU A 128 -10.61 13.33 22.22
N LEU A 129 -9.91 13.66 21.13
CA LEU A 129 -10.29 13.18 19.80
C LEU A 129 -10.09 11.66 19.73
N GLN A 130 -10.82 10.99 18.84
CA GLN A 130 -10.68 9.54 18.63
C GLN A 130 -9.22 9.12 18.38
N ARG A 131 -8.44 9.95 17.66
CA ARG A 131 -7.01 9.71 17.44
C ARG A 131 -6.20 9.78 18.73
N ASP A 132 -6.51 10.73 19.61
CA ASP A 132 -5.80 10.90 20.88
C ASP A 132 -6.08 9.72 21.82
N ARG A 133 -7.32 9.23 21.84
CA ARG A 133 -7.70 8.03 22.59
C ARG A 133 -6.99 6.78 22.08
N PHE A 134 -6.90 6.60 20.75
CA PHE A 134 -6.13 5.50 20.17
C PHE A 134 -4.64 5.60 20.49
N ASN A 135 -4.04 6.79 20.33
CA ASN A 135 -2.63 7.01 20.65
C ASN A 135 -2.35 6.73 22.13
N ARG A 136 -3.23 7.18 23.02
CA ARG A 136 -3.17 6.89 24.47
C ARG A 136 -3.24 5.38 24.72
N TRP A 137 -4.21 4.69 24.13
CA TRP A 137 -4.35 3.23 24.25
C TRP A 137 -3.11 2.50 23.73
N LYS A 138 -2.58 2.90 22.55
CA LYS A 138 -1.40 2.28 21.94
C LYS A 138 -0.15 2.49 22.78
N PHE A 139 0.05 3.69 23.31
CA PHE A 139 1.15 3.99 24.22
C PHE A 139 1.07 3.13 25.50
N LEU A 140 -0.12 3.03 26.10
CA LEU A 140 -0.34 2.16 27.26
C LEU A 140 -0.13 0.67 26.90
N TYR A 141 -0.59 0.24 25.73
CA TYR A 141 -0.37 -1.11 25.24
C TYR A 141 1.12 -1.43 25.15
N ASP A 142 1.92 -0.53 24.57
CA ASP A 142 3.36 -0.71 24.42
C ASP A 142 4.07 -0.72 25.78
N LEU A 143 3.66 0.14 26.71
CA LEU A 143 4.18 0.09 28.08
C LEU A 143 3.87 -1.24 28.78
N VAL A 144 2.63 -1.74 28.66
CA VAL A 144 2.18 -2.99 29.31
C VAL A 144 2.89 -4.22 28.71
N HIS A 145 3.06 -4.27 27.39
CA HIS A 145 3.57 -5.46 26.69
C HIS A 145 5.07 -5.45 26.46
N HIS A 146 5.68 -4.27 26.30
CA HIS A 146 7.08 -4.11 25.93
C HIS A 146 7.88 -3.27 26.93
N GLY A 147 7.22 -2.60 27.88
CA GLY A 147 7.87 -1.82 28.92
C GLY A 147 8.37 -2.66 30.12
N PRO A 148 8.86 -1.99 31.17
CA PRO A 148 9.28 -2.62 32.42
C PRO A 148 8.22 -3.54 33.04
N GLU A 149 8.64 -4.57 33.79
CA GLU A 149 7.72 -5.57 34.38
C GLU A 149 6.62 -4.96 35.25
N TYR A 150 6.91 -3.83 35.90
CA TYR A 150 5.96 -3.05 36.68
C TYR A 150 4.65 -2.77 35.92
N PHE A 151 4.71 -2.52 34.62
CA PHE A 151 3.51 -2.15 33.85
C PHE A 151 2.61 -3.34 33.50
N ARG A 152 3.09 -4.58 33.65
CA ARG A 152 2.29 -5.78 33.34
C ARG A 152 1.07 -5.92 34.26
N GLN A 153 1.10 -5.33 35.45
CA GLN A 153 -0.03 -5.34 36.38
C GLN A 153 -1.27 -4.64 35.82
N PHE A 154 -1.10 -3.68 34.90
CA PHE A 154 -2.21 -2.93 34.29
C PHE A 154 -2.82 -3.64 33.07
N LYS A 155 -2.45 -4.90 32.80
CA LYS A 155 -2.93 -5.64 31.62
C LYS A 155 -4.44 -5.86 31.65
N SER A 156 -5.05 -6.03 32.83
CA SER A 156 -6.51 -6.12 32.99
C SER A 156 -7.22 -4.82 32.66
N ASP A 157 -6.55 -3.68 32.86
CA ASP A 157 -7.15 -2.35 32.83
C ASP A 157 -7.04 -1.68 31.46
N LEU A 158 -6.22 -2.26 30.56
CA LEU A 158 -5.91 -1.70 29.25
C LEU A 158 -7.14 -1.59 28.32
N GLY A 159 -8.18 -2.40 28.55
CA GLY A 159 -9.37 -2.46 27.70
C GLY A 159 -9.07 -2.90 26.25
N SER A 160 -10.11 -2.92 25.40
CA SER A 160 -9.96 -3.15 23.97
C SER A 160 -9.55 -1.87 23.24
N ALA A 161 -8.73 -1.99 22.19
CA ALA A 161 -8.45 -0.87 21.30
C ALA A 161 -9.77 -0.32 20.74
N GLU A 162 -9.95 1.01 20.74
CA GLU A 162 -10.93 1.60 19.85
C GLU A 162 -10.55 1.22 18.41
N VAL A 163 -11.50 0.66 17.68
CA VAL A 163 -11.31 0.34 16.26
C VAL A 163 -11.17 1.66 15.51
N THR A 164 -9.93 2.11 15.34
CA THR A 164 -9.62 3.17 14.40
C THR A 164 -9.60 2.56 13.01
N HIS A 165 -10.65 2.87 12.24
CA HIS A 165 -10.78 2.52 10.82
C HIS A 165 -9.52 2.85 9.98
N TRP A 166 -8.64 3.76 10.43
CA TRP A 166 -7.52 4.27 9.65
C TRP A 166 -6.22 3.46 9.70
N ARG A 167 -6.21 2.16 10.04
CA ARG A 167 -4.95 1.38 10.08
C ARG A 167 -4.38 1.06 8.68
N MET A 168 -3.97 2.11 7.98
CA MET A 168 -3.00 2.10 6.89
C MET A 168 -1.81 2.95 7.32
N ASP A 169 -0.94 2.39 8.15
CA ASP A 169 0.44 2.87 8.29
C ASP A 169 1.21 2.50 7.01
N LEU A 170 0.84 3.12 5.89
CA LEU A 170 1.62 3.07 4.66
C LEU A 170 2.70 4.14 4.76
N LYS A 171 3.86 3.77 5.32
CA LYS A 171 5.14 4.48 5.04
C LYS A 171 5.47 4.24 3.55
N LEU A 172 4.80 4.92 2.64
CA LEU A 172 5.05 4.81 1.20
C LEU A 172 5.42 6.18 0.67
N ALA A 173 6.72 6.36 0.41
CA ALA A 173 7.36 7.56 -0.09
C ALA A 173 6.52 8.40 -1.09
N SER A 174 6.76 9.70 -1.07
CA SER A 174 6.18 10.74 -1.94
C SER A 174 5.97 10.30 -3.40
N PHE A 175 4.73 10.41 -3.91
CA PHE A 175 4.41 10.26 -5.33
C PHE A 175 3.58 11.43 -5.85
N THR A 176 4.01 12.01 -6.97
CA THR A 176 3.25 13.01 -7.71
C THR A 176 2.38 12.32 -8.76
N ILE A 177 1.09 12.11 -8.46
CA ILE A 177 0.13 11.58 -9.44
C ILE A 177 -0.42 12.75 -10.26
N ARG A 178 0.12 12.98 -11.46
CA ARG A 178 -0.55 13.81 -12.48
C ARG A 178 -1.47 12.91 -13.31
N ARG A 179 -2.77 13.15 -13.19
CA ARG A 179 -3.89 12.59 -13.99
C ARG A 179 -4.05 11.07 -13.94
N MET A 180 -4.95 10.59 -13.08
CA MET A 180 -5.82 9.44 -13.37
C MET A 180 -7.04 9.43 -12.43
N ASN A 181 -8.19 8.99 -12.99
CA ASN A 181 -9.54 9.14 -12.44
C ASN A 181 -9.79 8.39 -11.12
N THR A 182 -10.65 9.02 -10.30
CA THR A 182 -11.56 8.52 -9.25
C THR A 182 -11.03 7.71 -8.05
N MET A 183 -9.96 6.90 -8.16
CA MET A 183 -9.50 6.06 -7.03
C MET A 183 -8.24 6.52 -6.31
N ALA A 184 -7.50 7.49 -6.87
CA ALA A 184 -6.24 7.95 -6.30
C ALA A 184 -6.38 8.87 -5.06
N VAL A 185 -7.59 9.36 -4.75
CA VAL A 185 -7.76 10.40 -3.72
C VAL A 185 -7.59 9.90 -2.29
N TYR A 186 -7.69 8.60 -2.05
CA TYR A 186 -7.33 8.04 -0.73
C TYR A 186 -5.82 7.86 -0.52
N ALA A 187 -5.02 7.76 -1.59
CA ALA A 187 -3.58 7.49 -1.50
C ALA A 187 -2.70 8.73 -1.32
N VAL A 188 -3.17 9.92 -1.75
CA VAL A 188 -2.32 11.14 -1.86
C VAL A 188 -2.24 11.93 -0.54
N CYS A 189 -2.93 11.51 0.51
CA CYS A 189 -3.15 12.34 1.69
C CYS A 189 -2.16 12.11 2.84
N CYS A 190 -1.23 11.17 2.69
CA CYS A 190 -0.10 11.01 3.58
C CYS A 190 1.15 11.43 2.79
N ILE A 191 1.87 12.45 3.29
CA ILE A 191 3.27 12.84 3.01
C ILE A 191 3.41 14.25 2.48
N HIS A 192 3.64 15.17 3.42
CA HIS A 192 4.69 16.17 3.26
C HIS A 192 5.19 16.62 4.64
N ASP A 193 6.30 16.04 5.11
CA ASP A 193 7.18 16.67 6.10
C ASP A 193 8.55 16.84 5.44
N GLY A 194 8.80 18.07 4.96
CA GLY A 194 10.11 18.50 4.54
C GLY A 194 10.83 19.06 5.76
N VAL A 195 11.72 18.27 6.36
CA VAL A 195 12.75 18.79 7.25
C VAL A 195 13.68 19.66 6.39
N VAL A 196 13.53 20.98 6.50
CA VAL A 196 14.59 21.92 6.12
C VAL A 196 15.45 22.08 7.36
N LEU A 197 16.62 21.44 7.36
CA LEU A 197 17.72 21.86 8.23
C LEU A 197 18.62 22.83 7.44
N PRO A 198 19.19 23.85 8.09
CA PRO A 198 19.97 24.91 7.45
C PRO A 198 21.23 24.39 6.74
#